data_AF-A0A2A2K0V4-F1
#
_entry.id   AF-A0A2A2K0V4-F1
#
_cell.length_a   1.000
_cell.length_b   1.000
_cell.length_c   1.000
_cell.angle_alpha   90.00
_cell.angle_beta   90.00
_cell.angle_gamma   90.00
#
_symmetry.space_group_name_H-M   'P 1'
#
loop_
_entity.id
_entity.type
_entity.pdbx_description
1 polymer ?
#
loop_
_entity_poly.entity_id
_entity_poly.type
_entity_poly.pdbx_seq_one_letter_code
_entity_poly.pdbx_strand_id
1 'polypeptide(L)'
;MIAICVYLKALETYRQIFDIYGPQTLPKYLYLYALGLFPLMDYCGIKVKSELFSIFEQYLLPLGGNLRPSLPGFLSAVLLGLEEGTEFYDRCIALLDKVSIAVSPTYFYSCLWQAILGSHSVRLPAMLYVNCKLDKSRAFEEQLHMVGDQVDTMVAALSAVAEDTGSPLVQRHLLDFLSSAFPLDSTSLSPRHVVQLLRRCIFVVLRRDMSLNRRLYTWLTTPSDSQPEIDPEDSTVSPFYQEKVLPFVVHALTEYLQLDTVEITSTSVTSAWSTIKPVETHFTEVRVCRLLLYLLDRNDIGQPVLEKFFPTFIIKIADIYEKFSVPTMQDGNADQKSIRSTKREILSSSISLSSMASSKYDSFVSEEKESEREKERRVDELSKNFNLLLSSREPTFVWEFLAEWIERIVDEENGTELTVSLTQWHMALRFCLSVCPLETARVEILPNFLHRILQCADELKFAKMNDEGIKTLLAAFDTTLTKMKGTDCVRNEKDDENSTVISFSDEMKRAFNVHLFILACCCSVFSVWRSAGLMDLRNFAISMKPALFSGNNTKIRS
;
A
#
# COMPACT_ATOMS: atom_id res chain seq x y z
N MET A 1 -12.45 11.86 46.37
CA MET A 1 -11.62 12.03 47.59
C MET A 1 -11.22 10.67 48.21
N ILE A 2 -12.18 9.75 48.42
CA ILE A 2 -11.92 8.41 49.02
C ILE A 2 -10.88 7.60 48.22
N ALA A 3 -11.01 7.51 46.90
CA ALA A 3 -10.05 6.76 46.06
C ALA A 3 -8.61 7.30 46.14
N ILE A 4 -8.45 8.63 46.20
CA ILE A 4 -7.12 9.28 46.30
C ILE A 4 -6.42 8.88 47.61
N CYS A 5 -7.15 8.88 48.73
CA CYS A 5 -6.59 8.48 50.03
C CYS A 5 -6.15 7.00 50.04
N VAL A 6 -6.91 6.13 49.36
CA VAL A 6 -6.56 4.70 49.23
C VAL A 6 -5.27 4.52 48.43
N TYR A 7 -5.14 5.20 47.29
CA TYR A 7 -3.90 5.14 46.49
C TYR A 7 -2.69 5.67 47.26
N LEU A 8 -2.81 6.80 47.95
CA LEU A 8 -1.71 7.35 48.75
C LEU A 8 -1.30 6.41 49.88
N LYS A 9 -2.26 5.80 50.57
CA LYS A 9 -1.95 4.83 51.62
C LYS A 9 -1.29 3.57 51.05
N ALA A 10 -1.74 3.11 49.89
CA ALA A 10 -1.09 2.00 49.20
C ALA A 10 0.36 2.33 48.84
N LEU A 11 0.63 3.49 48.24
CA LEU A 11 1.98 3.96 47.89
C LEU A 11 2.89 4.09 49.13
N GLU A 12 2.35 4.51 50.27
CA GLU A 12 3.06 4.50 51.55
C GLU A 12 3.48 3.08 51.96
N THR A 13 2.60 2.10 51.79
CA THR A 13 2.92 0.67 52.02
C THR A 13 4.01 0.17 51.06
N TYR A 14 3.96 0.56 49.77
CA TYR A 14 5.03 0.24 48.82
C TYR A 14 6.39 0.75 49.30
N ARG A 15 6.47 2.00 49.79
CA ARG A 15 7.71 2.56 50.35
C ARG A 15 8.24 1.75 51.52
N GLN A 16 7.38 1.43 52.49
CA GLN A 16 7.77 0.61 53.64
C GLN A 16 8.34 -0.75 53.20
N ILE A 17 7.71 -1.40 52.22
CA ILE A 17 8.21 -2.67 51.67
C ILE A 17 9.57 -2.48 50.98
N PHE A 18 9.72 -1.41 50.18
CA PHE A 18 10.97 -1.14 49.47
C PHE A 18 12.11 -0.77 50.41
N ASP A 19 11.82 -0.05 51.50
CA ASP A 19 12.77 0.23 52.58
C ASP A 19 13.25 -1.06 53.25
N ILE A 20 12.35 -2.03 53.48
CA ILE A 20 12.68 -3.33 54.07
C ILE A 20 13.56 -4.18 53.12
N TYR A 21 13.25 -4.19 51.83
CA TYR A 21 14.02 -4.98 50.86
C TYR A 21 15.39 -4.38 50.55
N GLY A 22 15.48 -3.05 50.50
CA GLY A 22 16.68 -2.33 50.09
C GLY A 22 17.09 -2.60 48.63
N PRO A 23 18.16 -1.93 48.16
CA PRO A 23 18.52 -1.89 46.73
C PRO A 23 19.03 -3.22 46.15
N GLN A 24 19.49 -4.15 47.00
CA GLN A 24 20.02 -5.45 46.56
C GLN A 24 18.94 -6.51 46.36
N THR A 25 17.86 -6.44 47.16
CA THR A 25 16.78 -7.43 47.13
C THR A 25 15.62 -6.96 46.26
N LEU A 26 15.36 -5.65 46.22
CA LEU A 26 14.25 -5.07 45.46
C LEU A 26 14.22 -5.49 43.98
N PRO A 27 15.33 -5.50 43.20
CA PRO A 27 15.29 -5.92 41.80
C PRO A 27 14.72 -7.33 41.59
N LYS A 28 14.95 -8.25 42.53
CA LYS A 28 14.52 -9.64 42.43
C LYS A 28 13.00 -9.79 42.51
N TYR A 29 12.33 -8.87 43.21
CA TYR A 29 10.89 -8.92 43.45
C TYR A 29 10.13 -7.76 42.78
N LEU A 30 10.83 -6.85 42.10
CA LEU A 30 10.23 -5.65 41.49
C LEU A 30 9.08 -6.00 40.55
N TYR A 31 9.16 -7.11 39.82
CA TYR A 31 8.11 -7.55 38.90
C TYR A 31 6.74 -7.74 39.59
N LEU A 32 6.70 -8.13 40.87
CA LEU A 32 5.45 -8.28 41.64
C LEU A 32 4.74 -6.94 41.86
N TYR A 33 5.53 -5.88 42.05
CA TYR A 33 5.06 -4.54 42.36
C TYR A 33 4.84 -3.70 41.09
N ALA A 34 5.66 -3.94 40.06
CA ALA A 34 5.61 -3.27 38.77
C ALA A 34 4.23 -3.38 38.11
N LEU A 35 3.58 -4.54 38.22
CA LEU A 35 2.24 -4.79 37.66
C LEU A 35 1.16 -3.85 38.22
N GLY A 36 1.32 -3.36 39.46
CA GLY A 36 0.42 -2.40 40.07
C GLY A 36 0.90 -0.95 39.94
N LEU A 37 2.20 -0.70 40.10
CA LEU A 37 2.77 0.64 40.12
C LEU A 37 2.80 1.30 38.74
N PHE A 38 3.17 0.58 37.68
CA PHE A 38 3.38 1.17 36.37
C PHE A 38 2.07 1.62 35.70
N PRO A 39 0.99 0.80 35.67
CA PRO A 39 -0.27 1.23 35.06
C PRO A 39 -0.95 2.38 35.82
N LEU A 40 -0.63 2.58 37.11
CA LEU A 40 -1.22 3.64 37.92
C LEU A 40 -0.96 5.04 37.33
N MET A 41 0.16 5.24 36.65
CA MET A 41 0.53 6.56 36.11
C MET A 41 -0.55 7.15 35.18
N ASP A 42 -1.20 6.31 34.38
CA ASP A 42 -2.18 6.71 33.35
C ASP A 42 -3.50 7.24 33.97
N TYR A 43 -3.86 6.79 35.17
CA TYR A 43 -5.17 7.04 35.77
C TYR A 43 -5.13 7.87 37.06
N CYS A 44 -3.94 8.22 37.53
CA CYS A 44 -3.78 8.84 38.84
C CYS A 44 -3.87 10.36 38.80
N GLY A 45 -4.51 10.94 39.81
CA GLY A 45 -4.57 12.40 39.97
C GLY A 45 -3.21 12.98 40.37
N ILE A 46 -3.03 14.29 40.14
CA ILE A 46 -1.79 15.07 40.35
C ILE A 46 -1.02 14.68 41.63
N LYS A 47 -1.69 14.63 42.79
CA LYS A 47 -1.05 14.29 44.07
C LYS A 47 -0.46 12.88 44.10
N VAL A 48 -1.18 11.89 43.54
CA VAL A 48 -0.72 10.50 43.47
C VAL A 48 0.40 10.38 42.44
N LYS A 49 0.30 11.09 41.31
CA LYS A 49 1.32 11.18 40.26
C LYS A 49 2.65 11.69 40.82
N SER A 50 2.60 12.80 41.59
CA SER A 50 3.77 13.34 42.28
C SER A 50 4.43 12.34 43.23
N GLU A 51 3.63 11.57 43.95
CA GLU A 51 4.13 10.58 44.91
C GLU A 51 4.71 9.34 44.21
N LEU A 52 4.12 8.95 43.08
CA LEU A 52 4.64 7.88 42.24
C LEU A 52 6.01 8.26 41.65
N PHE A 53 6.19 9.51 41.19
CA PHE A 53 7.52 10.00 40.80
C PHE A 53 8.52 9.94 41.94
N SER A 54 8.13 10.32 43.16
CA SER A 54 9.02 10.23 44.33
C SER A 54 9.46 8.78 44.56
N ILE A 55 8.56 7.79 44.39
CA ILE A 55 8.93 6.37 44.48
C ILE A 55 9.89 5.98 43.37
N PHE A 56 9.65 6.41 42.13
CA PHE A 56 10.51 6.10 40.99
C PHE A 56 11.93 6.67 41.18
N GLU A 57 12.03 7.92 41.64
CA GLU A 57 13.30 8.60 41.89
C GLU A 57 14.07 8.02 43.08
N GLN A 58 13.38 7.66 44.17
CA GLN A 58 14.01 7.21 45.42
C GLN A 58 14.35 5.71 45.42
N TYR A 59 13.55 4.87 44.76
CA TYR A 59 13.68 3.42 44.87
C TYR A 59 14.04 2.73 43.57
N LEU A 60 13.58 3.22 42.41
CA LEU A 60 13.80 2.55 41.13
C LEU A 60 15.03 3.08 40.39
N LEU A 61 15.22 4.40 40.36
CA LEU A 61 16.40 5.01 39.74
C LEU A 61 17.73 4.51 40.37
N PRO A 62 17.88 4.38 41.70
CA PRO A 62 19.12 3.91 42.30
C PRO A 62 19.46 2.44 42.00
N LEU A 63 18.53 1.66 41.45
CA LEU A 63 18.81 0.27 41.03
C LEU A 63 19.79 0.22 39.86
N GLY A 64 19.91 1.30 39.08
CA GLY A 64 20.80 1.40 37.93
C GLY A 64 20.65 0.22 36.97
N GLY A 65 21.75 -0.46 36.64
CA GLY A 65 21.74 -1.64 35.77
C GLY A 65 20.82 -2.79 36.22
N ASN A 66 20.45 -2.87 37.50
CA ASN A 66 19.51 -3.88 38.00
C ASN A 66 18.04 -3.57 37.63
N LEU A 67 17.74 -2.36 37.13
CA LEU A 67 16.40 -1.98 36.64
C LEU A 67 16.08 -2.61 35.28
N ARG A 68 17.10 -3.04 34.51
CA ARG A 68 16.97 -3.51 33.12
C ARG A 68 15.80 -4.49 32.89
N PRO A 69 15.55 -5.53 33.73
CA PRO A 69 14.45 -6.47 33.51
C PRO A 69 13.05 -5.84 33.55
N SER A 70 12.88 -4.72 34.26
CA SER A 70 11.61 -4.00 34.39
C SER A 70 11.59 -2.69 33.62
N LEU A 71 12.66 -2.37 32.88
CA LEU A 71 12.84 -1.08 32.21
C LEU A 71 11.75 -0.80 31.16
N PRO A 72 11.33 -1.72 30.28
CA PRO A 72 10.28 -1.42 29.30
C PRO A 72 8.95 -0.98 29.93
N GLY A 73 8.52 -1.66 31.01
CA GLY A 73 7.32 -1.29 31.76
C GLY A 73 7.50 0.02 32.52
N PHE A 74 8.68 0.23 33.10
CA PHE A 74 9.01 1.47 33.80
C PHE A 74 8.99 2.68 32.85
N LEU A 75 9.61 2.57 31.67
CA LEU A 75 9.59 3.62 30.65
C LEU A 75 8.16 3.91 30.19
N SER A 76 7.38 2.86 29.92
CA SER A 76 5.96 3.01 29.54
C SER A 76 5.18 3.80 30.59
N ALA A 77 5.45 3.59 31.89
CA ALA A 77 4.83 4.39 32.95
C ALA A 77 5.34 5.83 32.96
N VAL A 78 6.66 6.06 33.05
CA VAL A 78 7.24 7.40 33.18
C VAL A 78 6.87 8.30 31.99
N LEU A 79 6.78 7.74 30.79
CA LEU A 79 6.42 8.46 29.57
C LEU A 79 4.98 8.98 29.59
N LEU A 80 4.04 8.28 30.22
CA LEU A 80 2.67 8.79 30.44
C LEU A 80 2.62 9.97 31.44
N GLY A 81 3.74 10.22 32.11
CA GLY A 81 3.96 11.44 32.87
C GLY A 81 4.36 12.66 32.04
N LEU A 82 4.88 12.43 30.82
CA LEU A 82 5.49 13.45 29.99
C LEU A 82 4.43 14.15 29.12
N GLU A 83 3.67 15.03 29.75
CA GLU A 83 2.60 15.81 29.13
C GLU A 83 3.01 17.29 29.06
N GLU A 84 3.06 17.87 27.86
CA GLU A 84 3.41 19.29 27.68
C GLU A 84 2.49 20.20 28.49
N GLY A 85 3.07 21.24 29.10
CA GLY A 85 2.33 22.21 29.92
C GLY A 85 1.94 21.73 31.32
N THR A 86 2.36 20.53 31.73
CA THR A 86 2.18 20.02 33.10
C THR A 86 3.41 20.31 33.98
N GLU A 87 3.20 20.39 35.30
CA GLU A 87 4.29 20.57 36.29
C GLU A 87 5.26 19.38 36.36
N PHE A 88 4.87 18.24 35.77
CA PHE A 88 5.69 17.03 35.75
C PHE A 88 6.60 16.94 34.52
N TYR A 89 6.42 17.79 33.51
CA TYR A 89 7.14 17.69 32.24
C TYR A 89 8.66 17.68 32.43
N ASP A 90 9.22 18.71 33.08
CA ASP A 90 10.66 18.79 33.32
C ASP A 90 11.17 17.69 34.26
N ARG A 91 10.35 17.32 35.25
CA ARG A 91 10.67 16.23 36.19
C ARG A 91 10.76 14.88 35.47
N CYS A 92 9.87 14.61 34.53
CA CYS A 92 9.89 13.44 33.65
C CYS A 92 11.16 13.39 32.80
N ILE A 93 11.46 14.47 32.08
CA ILE A 93 12.66 14.54 31.23
C ILE A 93 13.92 14.26 32.07
N ALA A 94 14.05 14.92 33.22
CA ALA A 94 15.19 14.75 34.11
C ALA A 94 15.29 13.32 34.67
N LEU A 95 14.16 12.67 34.97
CA LEU A 95 14.15 11.27 35.41
C LEU A 95 14.59 10.33 34.27
N LEU A 96 14.06 10.51 33.06
CA LEU A 96 14.43 9.72 31.89
C LEU A 96 15.92 9.86 31.56
N ASP A 97 16.48 11.08 31.64
CA ASP A 97 17.91 11.34 31.45
C ASP A 97 18.77 10.57 32.45
N LYS A 98 18.41 10.65 33.74
CA LYS A 98 19.13 9.95 34.81
C LYS A 98 19.07 8.43 34.62
N VAL A 99 17.92 7.90 34.23
CA VAL A 99 17.74 6.47 33.95
C VAL A 99 18.55 6.04 32.74
N SER A 100 18.56 6.83 31.66
CA SER A 100 19.35 6.58 30.45
C SER A 100 20.85 6.42 30.79
N ILE A 101 21.39 7.32 31.61
CA ILE A 101 22.78 7.23 32.08
C ILE A 101 22.97 5.98 32.95
N ALA A 102 22.04 5.69 33.87
CA ALA A 102 22.18 4.62 34.86
C ALA A 102 22.13 3.20 34.25
N VAL A 103 21.38 2.99 33.16
CA VAL A 103 21.20 1.67 32.52
C VAL A 103 22.06 1.46 31.26
N SER A 104 22.80 2.49 30.83
CA SER A 104 23.39 2.69 29.50
C SER A 104 22.41 3.27 28.47
N PRO A 105 22.77 4.35 27.74
CA PRO A 105 21.93 4.96 26.73
C PRO A 105 21.46 4.00 25.64
N THR A 106 22.33 3.13 25.13
CA THR A 106 21.97 2.16 24.08
C THR A 106 20.85 1.23 24.54
N TYR A 107 20.97 0.67 25.75
CA TYR A 107 19.94 -0.21 26.30
C TYR A 107 18.65 0.54 26.63
N PHE A 108 18.76 1.78 27.10
CA PHE A 108 17.62 2.66 27.32
C PHE A 108 16.81 2.87 26.04
N TYR A 109 17.46 3.23 24.93
CA TYR A 109 16.77 3.42 23.65
C TYR A 109 16.20 2.11 23.09
N SER A 110 16.87 0.97 23.27
CA SER A 110 16.28 -0.35 22.95
C SER A 110 14.93 -0.56 23.65
N CYS A 111 14.86 -0.30 24.96
CA CYS A 111 13.62 -0.44 25.72
C CYS A 111 12.60 0.66 25.38
N LEU A 112 13.05 1.86 25.01
CA LEU A 112 12.18 2.94 24.56
C LEU A 112 11.46 2.58 23.26
N TRP A 113 12.19 2.04 22.27
CA TRP A 113 11.60 1.56 21.02
C TRP A 113 10.62 0.41 21.25
N GLN A 114 10.90 -0.50 22.17
CA GLN A 114 9.95 -1.54 22.58
C GLN A 114 8.67 -0.95 23.20
N ALA A 115 8.78 0.08 24.05
CA ALA A 115 7.63 0.76 24.64
C ALA A 115 6.77 1.45 23.57
N ILE A 116 7.41 2.13 22.60
CA ILE A 116 6.76 2.77 21.45
C ILE A 116 6.00 1.74 20.59
N LEU A 117 6.64 0.59 20.34
CA LEU A 117 6.04 -0.50 19.57
C LEU A 117 4.84 -1.11 20.30
N GLY A 118 4.95 -1.29 21.62
CA GLY A 118 3.96 -2.00 22.43
C GLY A 118 2.71 -1.21 22.83
N SER A 119 2.77 0.12 22.93
CA SER A 119 1.64 0.92 23.42
C SER A 119 1.42 2.21 22.64
N HIS A 120 0.18 2.42 22.16
CA HIS A 120 -0.18 3.64 21.43
C HIS A 120 -0.16 4.91 22.29
N SER A 121 -0.50 4.81 23.58
CA SER A 121 -0.52 5.98 24.49
C SER A 121 0.89 6.51 24.79
N VAL A 122 1.90 5.64 24.67
CA VAL A 122 3.31 5.98 24.91
C VAL A 122 3.98 6.63 23.70
N ARG A 123 3.47 6.41 22.49
CA ARG A 123 4.12 6.86 21.24
C ARG A 123 4.35 8.37 21.21
N LEU A 124 3.34 9.18 21.55
CA LEU A 124 3.48 10.64 21.55
C LEU A 124 4.56 11.14 22.52
N PRO A 125 4.47 10.87 23.85
CA PRO A 125 5.48 11.35 24.79
C PRO A 125 6.88 10.80 24.48
N ALA A 126 6.97 9.56 24.01
CA ALA A 126 8.25 8.97 23.63
C ALA A 126 8.88 9.66 22.42
N MET A 127 8.11 9.92 21.36
CA MET A 127 8.62 10.62 20.17
C MET A 127 8.98 12.07 20.47
N LEU A 128 8.26 12.71 21.40
CA LEU A 128 8.60 14.03 21.92
C LEU A 128 9.94 13.99 22.65
N TYR A 129 10.15 13.03 23.55
CA TYR A 129 11.43 12.84 24.25
C TYR A 129 12.58 12.62 23.27
N VAL A 130 12.41 11.72 22.29
CA VAL A 130 13.43 11.42 21.27
C VAL A 130 13.82 12.69 20.51
N ASN A 131 12.85 13.48 20.04
CA ASN A 131 13.13 14.73 19.34
C ASN A 131 13.77 15.80 20.22
N CYS A 132 13.42 15.84 21.51
CA CYS A 132 14.04 16.74 22.48
C CYS A 132 15.53 16.41 22.71
N LYS A 133 15.89 15.11 22.63
CA LYS A 133 17.26 14.62 22.85
C LYS A 133 18.11 14.51 21.60
N LEU A 134 17.50 14.56 20.42
CA LEU A 134 18.22 14.59 19.16
C LEU A 134 18.94 15.93 18.99
N ASP A 135 20.27 15.91 18.95
CA ASP A 135 21.04 17.09 18.57
C ASP A 135 21.02 17.21 17.04
N LYS A 136 20.20 18.15 16.55
CA LYS A 136 20.03 18.43 15.11
C LYS A 136 21.24 19.10 14.47
N SER A 137 22.21 19.56 15.27
CA SER A 137 23.44 20.18 14.74
C SER A 137 24.52 19.16 14.37
N ARG A 138 24.32 17.90 14.75
CA ARG A 138 25.30 16.82 14.57
C ARG A 138 24.72 15.73 13.68
N ALA A 139 25.59 15.10 12.90
CA ALA A 139 25.22 13.93 12.10
C ALA A 139 24.70 12.79 13.00
N PHE A 140 23.74 12.02 12.50
CA PHE A 140 23.12 10.96 13.30
C PHE A 140 24.08 9.80 13.59
N GLU A 141 25.08 9.59 12.73
CA GLU A 141 26.19 8.63 12.92
C GLU A 141 26.97 8.89 14.22
N GLU A 142 26.96 10.11 14.73
CA GLU A 142 27.61 10.45 16.00
C GLU A 142 26.73 10.20 17.23
N GLN A 143 25.45 9.88 17.01
CA GLN A 143 24.42 9.69 18.02
C GLN A 143 23.77 8.30 17.93
N LEU A 144 24.49 7.31 17.37
CA LEU A 144 24.02 5.93 17.14
C LEU A 144 23.51 5.21 18.40
N HIS A 145 23.86 5.67 19.60
CA HIS A 145 23.28 5.15 20.84
C HIS A 145 21.74 5.28 20.86
N MET A 146 21.16 6.25 20.12
CA MET A 146 19.72 6.42 19.97
C MET A 146 19.05 5.30 19.16
N VAL A 147 19.80 4.57 18.34
CA VAL A 147 19.29 3.40 17.60
C VAL A 147 18.96 2.24 18.55
N GLY A 148 19.68 2.14 19.66
CA GLY A 148 19.65 0.99 20.55
C GLY A 148 20.45 -0.19 20.01
N ASP A 149 20.20 -1.38 20.56
CA ASP A 149 20.96 -2.61 20.27
C ASP A 149 20.59 -3.22 18.91
N GLN A 150 19.35 -2.98 18.43
CA GLN A 150 18.81 -3.58 17.22
C GLN A 150 18.05 -2.55 16.39
N VAL A 151 18.62 -2.19 15.23
CA VAL A 151 18.01 -1.27 14.26
C VAL A 151 16.59 -1.72 13.88
N ASP A 152 16.38 -3.02 13.71
CA ASP A 152 15.06 -3.58 13.34
C ASP A 152 13.96 -3.24 14.35
N THR A 153 14.29 -3.17 15.65
CA THR A 153 13.32 -2.81 16.70
C THR A 153 12.94 -1.33 16.59
N MET A 154 13.91 -0.44 16.38
CA MET A 154 13.66 0.98 16.12
C MET A 154 12.80 1.15 14.87
N VAL A 155 13.17 0.52 13.75
CA VAL A 155 12.44 0.63 12.49
C VAL A 155 11.01 0.10 12.65
N ALA A 156 10.80 -1.01 13.36
CA ALA A 156 9.46 -1.53 13.67
C ALA A 156 8.65 -0.56 14.54
N ALA A 157 9.28 0.07 15.54
CA ALA A 157 8.65 1.07 16.40
C ALA A 157 8.24 2.32 15.61
N LEU A 158 9.15 2.91 14.83
CA LEU A 158 8.87 4.06 13.95
C LEU A 158 7.79 3.73 12.91
N SER A 159 7.83 2.51 12.39
CA SER A 159 6.80 1.97 11.52
C SER A 159 5.43 1.92 12.21
N ALA A 160 5.35 1.56 13.50
CA ALA A 160 4.10 1.57 14.27
C ALA A 160 3.61 3.00 14.57
N VAL A 161 4.54 3.94 14.76
CA VAL A 161 4.24 5.39 14.90
C VAL A 161 3.69 5.96 13.60
N ALA A 162 4.21 5.54 12.44
CA ALA A 162 3.72 5.96 11.12
C ALA A 162 2.27 5.54 10.86
N GLU A 163 1.86 4.40 11.41
CA GLU A 163 0.49 3.87 11.30
C GLU A 163 -0.43 4.31 12.44
N ASP A 164 0.03 5.19 13.34
CA ASP A 164 -0.77 5.63 14.48
C ASP A 164 -1.99 6.45 14.03
N THR A 165 -3.19 5.93 14.31
CA THR A 165 -4.44 6.57 13.92
C THR A 165 -4.96 7.58 14.95
N GLY A 166 -4.29 7.71 16.10
CA GLY A 166 -4.60 8.67 17.15
C GLY A 166 -4.23 10.10 16.76
N SER A 167 -3.61 10.84 17.69
CA SER A 167 -3.27 12.25 17.46
C SER A 167 -2.29 12.41 16.28
N PRO A 168 -2.57 13.29 15.29
CA PRO A 168 -1.63 13.59 14.22
C PRO A 168 -0.25 14.05 14.71
N LEU A 169 -0.17 14.58 15.93
CA LEU A 169 1.09 14.98 16.56
C LEU A 169 2.12 13.84 16.61
N VAL A 170 1.66 12.59 16.80
CA VAL A 170 2.52 11.40 16.82
C VAL A 170 3.31 11.27 15.51
N GLN A 171 2.60 11.36 14.39
CA GLN A 171 3.19 11.28 13.04
C GLN A 171 3.98 12.53 12.68
N ARG A 172 3.64 13.71 13.22
CA ARG A 172 4.44 14.93 13.04
C ARG A 172 5.82 14.79 13.68
N HIS A 173 5.87 14.37 14.94
CA HIS A 173 7.14 14.11 15.61
C HIS A 173 7.95 12.99 14.96
N LEU A 174 7.29 11.98 14.37
CA LEU A 174 7.97 10.99 13.54
C LEU A 174 8.66 11.63 12.34
N LEU A 175 7.94 12.42 11.54
CA LEU A 175 8.50 13.02 10.33
C LEU A 175 9.59 14.05 10.66
N ASP A 176 9.46 14.79 11.76
CA ASP A 176 10.49 15.70 12.26
C ASP A 176 11.77 14.94 12.66
N PHE A 177 11.60 13.78 13.32
CA PHE A 177 12.70 12.89 13.67
C PHE A 177 13.35 12.28 12.44
N LEU A 178 12.57 11.69 11.51
CA LEU A 178 13.08 11.09 10.27
C LEU A 178 13.83 12.12 9.41
N SER A 179 13.30 13.33 9.28
CA SER A 179 13.96 14.39 8.49
C SER A 179 15.30 14.80 9.09
N SER A 180 15.43 14.76 10.42
CA SER A 180 16.65 15.20 11.11
C SER A 180 17.67 14.06 11.28
N ALA A 181 17.20 12.84 11.56
CA ALA A 181 18.03 11.69 11.89
C ALA A 181 18.32 10.77 10.69
N PHE A 182 17.38 10.67 9.75
CA PHE A 182 17.45 9.78 8.61
C PHE A 182 17.01 10.45 7.30
N PRO A 183 17.77 11.46 6.82
CA PRO A 183 17.62 11.93 5.45
C PRO A 183 17.76 10.78 4.44
N LEU A 184 17.07 10.86 3.30
CA LEU A 184 16.96 9.74 2.36
C LEU A 184 18.23 9.51 1.51
N ASP A 185 19.18 10.43 1.55
CA ASP A 185 20.54 10.31 1.01
C ASP A 185 21.56 9.75 2.00
N SER A 186 21.22 9.71 3.29
CA SER A 186 22.12 9.20 4.32
C SER A 186 22.36 7.69 4.17
N THR A 187 23.55 7.25 4.55
CA THR A 187 23.91 5.81 4.60
C THR A 187 23.64 5.19 5.97
N SER A 188 23.00 5.91 6.89
CA SER A 188 22.79 5.49 8.28
C SER A 188 21.81 4.32 8.39
N LEU A 189 20.88 4.18 7.44
CA LEU A 189 19.95 3.06 7.33
C LEU A 189 20.19 2.25 6.06
N SER A 190 19.93 0.94 6.15
CA SER A 190 19.98 0.09 4.97
C SER A 190 18.83 0.45 4.00
N PRO A 191 19.02 0.25 2.68
CA PRO A 191 17.95 0.39 1.68
C PRO A 191 16.65 -0.32 2.06
N ARG A 192 16.76 -1.51 2.66
CA ARG A 192 15.61 -2.30 3.13
C ARG A 192 14.83 -1.57 4.22
N HIS A 193 15.52 -0.96 5.18
CA HIS A 193 14.88 -0.22 6.28
C HIS A 193 14.23 1.07 5.79
N VAL A 194 14.85 1.78 4.85
CA VAL A 194 14.27 2.97 4.22
C VAL A 194 12.97 2.63 3.49
N VAL A 195 12.97 1.56 2.69
CA VAL A 195 11.76 1.05 2.00
C VAL A 195 10.67 0.69 3.01
N GLN A 196 11.01 0.01 4.10
CA GLN A 196 10.05 -0.34 5.15
C GLN A 196 9.40 0.89 5.79
N LEU A 197 10.16 1.95 6.06
CA LEU A 197 9.64 3.20 6.61
C LEU A 197 8.77 3.95 5.60
N LEU A 198 9.24 4.11 4.35
CA LEU A 198 8.50 4.77 3.28
C LEU A 198 7.16 4.08 3.00
N ARG A 199 7.15 2.74 3.04
CA ARG A 199 5.95 1.91 2.86
C ARG A 199 4.83 2.24 3.85
N ARG A 200 5.15 2.85 5.00
CA ARG A 200 4.16 3.30 5.99
C ARG A 200 3.98 4.81 6.00
N CYS A 201 5.07 5.57 5.95
CA CYS A 201 5.04 7.04 6.05
C CYS A 201 4.34 7.70 4.87
N ILE A 202 4.44 7.16 3.66
CA ILE A 202 3.83 7.78 2.48
C ILE A 202 2.30 7.81 2.58
N PHE A 203 1.69 6.86 3.29
CA PHE A 203 0.25 6.79 3.51
C PHE A 203 -0.28 7.81 4.52
N VAL A 204 0.58 8.57 5.20
CA VAL A 204 0.17 9.68 6.07
C VAL A 204 -0.64 10.72 5.30
N VAL A 205 -0.37 10.89 4.00
CA VAL A 205 -1.13 11.80 3.12
C VAL A 205 -2.64 11.47 3.07
N LEU A 206 -3.02 10.22 3.32
CA LEU A 206 -4.42 9.81 3.36
C LEU A 206 -5.21 10.47 4.52
N ARG A 207 -4.53 11.04 5.52
CA ARG A 207 -5.18 11.77 6.62
C ARG A 207 -5.66 13.16 6.23
N ARG A 208 -5.22 13.70 5.09
CA ARG A 208 -5.55 15.06 4.62
C ARG A 208 -5.19 16.16 5.65
N ASP A 209 -4.08 16.00 6.36
CA ASP A 209 -3.54 17.01 7.28
C ASP A 209 -2.38 17.74 6.60
N MET A 210 -2.55 19.04 6.34
CA MET A 210 -1.56 19.85 5.62
C MET A 210 -0.20 19.93 6.33
N SER A 211 -0.19 19.90 7.66
CA SER A 211 1.04 19.98 8.46
C SER A 211 1.85 18.68 8.36
N LEU A 212 1.17 17.54 8.28
CA LEU A 212 1.76 16.24 7.98
C LEU A 212 2.25 16.15 6.54
N ASN A 213 1.43 16.57 5.58
CA ASN A 213 1.80 16.57 4.15
C ASN A 213 3.07 17.39 3.92
N ARG A 214 3.14 18.62 4.47
CA ARG A 214 4.32 19.48 4.36
C ARG A 214 5.59 18.77 4.86
N ARG A 215 5.53 18.14 6.03
CA ARG A 215 6.69 17.42 6.61
C ARG A 215 7.10 16.20 5.79
N LEU A 216 6.13 15.41 5.32
CA LEU A 216 6.40 14.25 4.46
C LEU A 216 7.09 14.71 3.17
N TYR A 217 6.55 15.74 2.54
CA TYR A 217 7.09 16.31 1.32
C TYR A 217 8.48 16.92 1.52
N THR A 218 8.72 17.64 2.62
CA THR A 218 10.06 18.11 3.00
C THR A 218 11.03 16.93 3.12
N TRP A 219 10.66 15.86 3.82
CA TRP A 219 11.52 14.67 3.96
C TRP A 219 11.82 13.99 2.62
N LEU A 220 10.85 13.96 1.69
CA LEU A 220 11.04 13.36 0.36
C LEU A 220 11.91 14.23 -0.57
N THR A 221 11.96 15.54 -0.38
CA THR A 221 12.55 16.47 -1.36
C THR A 221 13.80 17.20 -0.91
N THR A 222 14.12 17.17 0.39
CA THR A 222 15.27 17.93 0.95
C THR A 222 16.47 16.99 1.15
N PRO A 223 17.60 17.22 0.43
CA PRO A 223 18.88 16.59 0.72
C PRO A 223 19.43 16.89 2.14
N SER A 224 20.34 16.05 2.64
CA SER A 224 21.00 16.23 3.95
C SER A 224 21.72 17.56 4.11
N ASP A 225 22.36 18.05 3.04
CA ASP A 225 23.26 19.23 3.08
C ASP A 225 22.54 20.57 2.84
N SER A 226 21.25 20.53 2.49
CA SER A 226 20.44 21.72 2.24
C SER A 226 19.58 22.08 3.45
N GLN A 227 19.62 23.35 3.86
CA GLN A 227 18.57 23.87 4.75
C GLN A 227 17.21 23.70 4.06
N PRO A 228 16.12 23.42 4.81
CA PRO A 228 14.79 23.40 4.24
C PRO A 228 14.46 24.81 3.73
N GLU A 229 14.69 25.06 2.44
CA GLU A 229 14.27 26.29 1.81
C GLU A 229 12.74 26.38 1.93
N ILE A 230 12.29 27.53 2.41
CA ILE A 230 10.87 27.87 2.52
C ILE A 230 10.42 28.13 1.08
N ASP A 231 9.75 27.13 0.53
CA ASP A 231 9.04 27.08 -0.76
C ASP A 231 9.90 27.19 -2.03
N PRO A 232 10.20 26.06 -2.69
CA PRO A 232 10.36 26.07 -4.13
C PRO A 232 8.94 26.09 -4.74
N GLU A 233 8.43 27.30 -5.02
CA GLU A 233 7.30 27.50 -5.95
C GLU A 233 7.67 27.10 -7.40
N ASP A 234 8.93 26.72 -7.65
CA ASP A 234 9.32 26.12 -8.91
C ASP A 234 8.70 24.73 -9.04
N SER A 235 7.73 24.64 -9.96
CA SER A 235 7.02 23.42 -10.37
C SER A 235 7.93 22.39 -11.05
N THR A 236 9.25 22.52 -10.92
CA THR A 236 10.25 21.63 -11.49
C THR A 236 10.56 20.50 -10.51
N VAL A 237 10.50 19.27 -11.00
CA VAL A 237 10.82 18.09 -10.21
C VAL A 237 12.28 18.16 -9.76
N SER A 238 12.52 18.03 -8.45
CA SER A 238 13.89 18.01 -7.91
C SER A 238 14.70 16.84 -8.47
N PRO A 239 15.92 17.06 -9.01
CA PRO A 239 16.75 15.97 -9.54
C PRO A 239 17.12 14.95 -8.44
N PHE A 240 17.31 15.44 -7.21
CA PHE A 240 17.51 14.60 -6.03
C PHE A 240 16.36 13.61 -5.85
N TYR A 241 15.12 14.11 -5.95
CA TYR A 241 13.92 13.28 -5.82
C TYR A 241 13.86 12.21 -6.91
N GLN A 242 14.08 12.57 -8.18
CA GLN A 242 13.99 11.64 -9.31
C GLN A 242 15.03 10.51 -9.24
N GLU A 243 16.28 10.84 -8.90
CA GLU A 243 17.38 9.88 -8.95
C GLU A 243 17.48 9.01 -7.70
N LYS A 244 17.27 9.60 -6.51
CA LYS A 244 17.53 8.92 -5.23
C LYS A 244 16.27 8.42 -4.56
N VAL A 245 15.23 9.25 -4.45
CA VAL A 245 14.06 8.97 -3.61
C VAL A 245 12.98 8.18 -4.35
N LEU A 246 12.69 8.56 -5.60
CA LEU A 246 11.65 7.94 -6.42
C LEU A 246 11.82 6.41 -6.55
N PRO A 247 13.02 5.84 -6.77
CA PRO A 247 13.20 4.38 -6.78
C PRO A 247 12.78 3.70 -5.47
N PHE A 248 13.08 4.31 -4.31
CA PHE A 248 12.67 3.79 -3.01
C PHE A 248 11.16 3.85 -2.81
N VAL A 249 10.51 4.94 -3.25
CA VAL A 249 9.05 5.09 -3.19
C VAL A 249 8.37 4.02 -4.05
N VAL A 250 8.80 3.85 -5.30
CA VAL A 250 8.26 2.82 -6.21
C VAL A 250 8.45 1.42 -5.63
N HIS A 251 9.62 1.13 -5.06
CA HIS A 251 9.89 -0.16 -4.44
C HIS A 251 8.99 -0.40 -3.21
N ALA A 252 8.81 0.62 -2.36
CA ALA A 252 7.94 0.55 -1.19
C ALA A 252 6.47 0.31 -1.57
N LEU A 253 5.97 0.97 -2.62
CA LEU A 253 4.61 0.73 -3.13
C LEU A 253 4.47 -0.65 -3.77
N THR A 254 5.51 -1.12 -4.46
CA THR A 254 5.53 -2.47 -5.04
C THR A 254 5.47 -3.54 -3.96
N GLU A 255 6.28 -3.42 -2.89
CA GLU A 255 6.18 -4.32 -1.72
C GLU A 255 4.82 -4.20 -1.03
N TYR A 256 4.25 -2.99 -0.94
CA TYR A 256 2.93 -2.78 -0.33
C TYR A 256 1.83 -3.54 -1.08
N LEU A 257 1.84 -3.53 -2.41
CA LEU A 257 0.88 -4.27 -3.26
C LEU A 257 1.03 -5.79 -3.20
N GLN A 258 2.12 -6.31 -2.62
CA GLN A 258 2.23 -7.75 -2.35
C GLN A 258 1.35 -8.16 -1.16
N LEU A 259 1.00 -7.22 -0.29
CA LEU A 259 0.01 -7.44 0.77
C LEU A 259 -1.39 -7.48 0.15
N ASP A 260 -2.24 -8.38 0.62
CA ASP A 260 -3.60 -8.55 0.09
C ASP A 260 -4.58 -7.57 0.74
N THR A 261 -4.54 -7.50 2.07
CA THR A 261 -5.31 -6.57 2.88
C THR A 261 -4.44 -6.01 4.00
N VAL A 262 -4.85 -4.88 4.55
CA VAL A 262 -4.23 -4.27 5.72
C VAL A 262 -5.29 -3.88 6.74
N GLU A 263 -4.98 -4.13 8.00
CA GLU A 263 -5.81 -3.76 9.13
C GLU A 263 -5.50 -2.31 9.54
N ILE A 264 -6.52 -1.46 9.58
CA ILE A 264 -6.42 -0.09 10.06
C ILE A 264 -7.31 0.03 11.29
N THR A 265 -6.74 0.48 12.41
CA THR A 265 -7.52 0.79 13.60
C THR A 265 -8.29 2.09 13.37
N SER A 266 -9.60 2.02 13.14
CA SER A 266 -10.39 3.23 12.92
C SER A 266 -10.53 4.02 14.23
N THR A 267 -10.46 5.35 14.13
CA THR A 267 -10.70 6.25 15.27
C THR A 267 -12.14 6.74 15.19
N SER A 268 -13.09 5.81 15.27
CA SER A 268 -14.47 6.14 15.60
C SER A 268 -14.52 6.61 17.06
N VAL A 269 -14.97 7.85 17.28
CA VAL A 269 -15.04 8.53 18.59
C VAL A 269 -16.23 8.04 19.44
N THR A 270 -16.86 6.92 19.11
CA THR A 270 -18.01 6.43 19.88
C THR A 270 -17.56 5.58 21.06
N SER A 271 -17.66 6.17 22.26
CA SER A 271 -17.66 5.52 23.58
C SER A 271 -16.31 5.04 24.12
N ALA A 272 -15.85 5.73 25.17
CA ALA A 272 -14.74 5.34 26.04
C ALA A 272 -14.98 4.04 26.86
N TRP A 273 -15.99 3.23 26.52
CA TRP A 273 -16.34 1.99 27.20
C TRP A 273 -16.28 0.73 26.31
N SER A 274 -16.04 0.84 25.00
CA SER A 274 -15.80 -0.36 24.17
C SER A 274 -14.31 -0.60 23.97
N THR A 275 -13.77 -1.60 24.65
CA THR A 275 -12.35 -2.04 24.59
C THR A 275 -11.94 -2.66 23.25
N ILE A 276 -12.79 -2.59 22.22
CA ILE A 276 -12.51 -3.10 20.88
C ILE A 276 -12.81 -1.96 19.89
N LYS A 277 -11.78 -1.21 19.50
CA LYS A 277 -11.88 -0.32 18.34
C LYS A 277 -12.14 -1.21 17.12
N PRO A 278 -13.13 -0.92 16.27
CA PRO A 278 -13.34 -1.71 15.06
C PRO A 278 -12.09 -1.58 14.19
N VAL A 279 -11.41 -2.72 13.99
CA VAL A 279 -10.33 -2.83 13.02
C VAL A 279 -11.00 -2.97 11.66
N GLU A 280 -10.81 -1.97 10.81
CA GLU A 280 -11.31 -2.04 9.44
C GLU A 280 -10.24 -2.64 8.54
N THR A 281 -10.65 -3.63 7.74
CA THR A 281 -9.79 -4.26 6.74
C THR A 281 -9.91 -3.49 5.42
N HIS A 282 -8.81 -2.90 4.97
CA HIS A 282 -8.74 -2.16 3.72
C HIS A 282 -7.93 -2.94 2.69
N PHE A 283 -8.39 -2.95 1.43
CA PHE A 283 -7.63 -3.54 0.32
C PHE A 283 -6.46 -2.65 -0.06
N THR A 284 -5.30 -3.27 -0.35
CA THR A 284 -4.07 -2.51 -0.58
C THR A 284 -4.12 -1.71 -1.86
N GLU A 285 -4.66 -2.26 -2.94
CA GLU A 285 -4.81 -1.56 -4.21
C GLU A 285 -5.76 -0.36 -4.12
N VAL A 286 -6.83 -0.46 -3.32
CA VAL A 286 -7.76 0.66 -3.09
C VAL A 286 -7.06 1.79 -2.34
N ARG A 287 -6.26 1.46 -1.32
CA ARG A 287 -5.45 2.46 -0.61
C ARG A 287 -4.41 3.11 -1.51
N VAL A 288 -3.81 2.33 -2.41
CA VAL A 288 -2.85 2.84 -3.40
C VAL A 288 -3.54 3.78 -4.40
N CYS A 289 -4.75 3.50 -4.89
CA CYS A 289 -5.52 4.45 -5.70
C CYS A 289 -5.68 5.80 -4.99
N ARG A 290 -6.14 5.76 -3.73
CA ARG A 290 -6.34 6.98 -2.92
C ARG A 290 -5.03 7.71 -2.66
N LEU A 291 -3.95 6.97 -2.46
CA LEU A 291 -2.62 7.52 -2.24
C LEU A 291 -2.14 8.26 -3.48
N LEU A 292 -2.17 7.62 -4.65
CA LEU A 292 -1.76 8.23 -5.91
C LEU A 292 -2.58 9.49 -6.18
N LEU A 293 -3.90 9.44 -5.96
CA LEU A 293 -4.78 10.60 -6.11
C LEU A 293 -4.33 11.79 -5.24
N TYR A 294 -4.05 11.58 -3.95
CA TYR A 294 -3.65 12.68 -3.07
C TYR A 294 -2.19 13.10 -3.25
N LEU A 295 -1.32 12.23 -3.78
CA LEU A 295 0.03 12.67 -4.15
C LEU A 295 0.02 13.64 -5.33
N LEU A 296 -1.00 13.59 -6.21
CA LEU A 296 -1.16 14.54 -7.31
C LEU A 296 -1.50 15.96 -6.84
N ASP A 297 -1.92 16.17 -5.58
CA ASP A 297 -2.04 17.51 -5.00
C ASP A 297 -0.67 18.25 -5.00
N ARG A 298 0.44 17.49 -5.04
CA ARG A 298 1.80 17.99 -5.22
C ARG A 298 2.43 17.33 -6.46
N ASN A 299 2.16 17.87 -7.65
CA ASN A 299 2.52 17.29 -8.94
C ASN A 299 4.02 16.98 -9.10
N ASP A 300 4.93 17.78 -8.52
CA ASP A 300 6.38 17.52 -8.56
C ASP A 300 6.77 16.18 -7.90
N ILE A 301 5.95 15.68 -6.97
CA ILE A 301 6.12 14.36 -6.33
C ILE A 301 5.16 13.33 -6.94
N GLY A 302 3.88 13.68 -7.08
CA GLY A 302 2.84 12.77 -7.50
C GLY A 302 2.99 12.29 -8.94
N GLN A 303 3.33 13.18 -9.87
CA GLN A 303 3.44 12.85 -11.29
C GLN A 303 4.56 11.83 -11.55
N PRO A 304 5.81 12.01 -11.06
CA PRO A 304 6.87 11.02 -11.26
C PRO A 304 6.57 9.66 -10.62
N VAL A 305 5.91 9.65 -9.45
CA VAL A 305 5.48 8.40 -8.80
C VAL A 305 4.46 7.69 -9.67
N LEU A 306 3.43 8.41 -10.12
CA LEU A 306 2.41 7.84 -10.99
C LEU A 306 3.03 7.27 -12.25
N GLU A 307 3.78 8.04 -13.03
CA GLU A 307 4.39 7.59 -14.30
C GLU A 307 5.25 6.34 -14.13
N LYS A 308 6.10 6.29 -13.10
CA LYS A 308 7.03 5.17 -12.89
C LYS A 308 6.36 3.92 -12.29
N PHE A 309 5.33 4.10 -11.47
CA PHE A 309 4.67 3.01 -10.76
C PHE A 309 3.41 2.48 -11.46
N PHE A 310 2.76 3.30 -12.30
CA PHE A 310 1.50 2.95 -12.96
C PHE A 310 1.55 1.63 -13.75
N PRO A 311 2.64 1.27 -14.47
CA PRO A 311 2.73 -0.05 -15.12
C PRO A 311 2.63 -1.22 -14.14
N THR A 312 3.35 -1.17 -13.02
CA THR A 312 3.28 -2.22 -11.99
C THR A 312 1.90 -2.25 -11.34
N PHE A 313 1.30 -1.07 -11.14
CA PHE A 313 -0.01 -0.93 -10.53
C PHE A 313 -1.13 -1.49 -11.42
N ILE A 314 -1.16 -1.12 -12.71
CA ILE A 314 -2.21 -1.51 -13.66
C ILE A 314 -2.23 -3.04 -13.86
N ILE A 315 -1.05 -3.67 -13.95
CA ILE A 315 -0.92 -5.14 -14.05
C ILE A 315 -1.53 -5.79 -12.81
N LYS A 316 -1.20 -5.28 -11.62
CA LYS A 316 -1.68 -5.85 -10.36
C LYS A 316 -3.20 -5.75 -10.22
N ILE A 317 -3.80 -4.59 -10.55
CA ILE A 317 -5.25 -4.41 -10.43
C ILE A 317 -6.02 -5.16 -11.52
N ALA A 318 -5.43 -5.31 -12.72
CA ALA A 318 -5.99 -6.16 -13.77
C ALA A 318 -5.99 -7.64 -13.36
N ASP A 319 -4.90 -8.13 -12.77
CA ASP A 319 -4.82 -9.48 -12.19
C ASP A 319 -5.90 -9.72 -11.13
N ILE A 320 -6.12 -8.74 -10.25
CA ILE A 320 -7.15 -8.80 -9.21
C ILE A 320 -8.54 -8.84 -9.85
N TYR A 321 -8.78 -7.96 -10.84
CA TYR A 321 -10.05 -7.91 -11.55
C TYR A 321 -10.34 -9.23 -12.28
N GLU A 322 -9.39 -9.81 -13.00
CA GLU A 322 -9.61 -11.06 -13.75
C GLU A 322 -9.89 -12.23 -12.80
N LYS A 323 -9.24 -12.26 -11.62
CA LYS A 323 -9.48 -13.28 -10.58
C LYS A 323 -10.87 -13.20 -9.95
N PHE A 324 -11.48 -12.03 -9.91
CA PHE A 324 -12.71 -11.79 -9.14
C PHE A 324 -13.93 -11.43 -10.00
N SER A 325 -13.75 -11.00 -11.24
CA SER A 325 -14.84 -10.64 -12.17
C SER A 325 -15.23 -11.75 -13.14
N VAL A 326 -14.31 -12.65 -13.49
CA VAL A 326 -14.59 -13.76 -14.40
C VAL A 326 -15.05 -14.96 -13.57
N PRO A 327 -16.30 -15.46 -13.75
CA PRO A 327 -16.70 -16.72 -13.16
C PRO A 327 -15.83 -17.80 -13.79
N THR A 328 -14.93 -18.42 -13.01
CA THR A 328 -14.27 -19.65 -13.42
C THR A 328 -15.37 -20.70 -13.59
N MET A 329 -15.76 -20.98 -14.82
CA MET A 329 -16.42 -22.23 -15.16
C MET A 329 -15.56 -23.33 -14.55
N GLN A 330 -16.11 -24.08 -13.61
CA GLN A 330 -15.47 -25.27 -13.07
C GLN A 330 -15.28 -26.26 -14.22
N ASP A 331 -14.14 -26.20 -14.90
CA ASP A 331 -13.63 -27.36 -15.61
C ASP A 331 -13.21 -28.36 -14.55
N GLY A 332 -14.03 -29.39 -14.39
CA GLY A 332 -13.67 -30.59 -13.66
C GLY A 332 -12.46 -31.23 -14.33
N ASN A 333 -11.27 -30.93 -13.82
CA ASN A 333 -10.13 -31.83 -13.89
C ASN A 333 -9.35 -31.73 -12.58
N ALA A 334 -9.51 -32.79 -11.79
CA ALA A 334 -8.64 -33.09 -10.69
C ALA A 334 -7.23 -33.29 -11.24
N ASP A 335 -6.31 -32.39 -10.91
CA ASP A 335 -4.90 -32.70 -10.57
C ASP A 335 -4.08 -31.40 -10.44
N GLN A 336 -4.39 -30.60 -9.41
CA GLN A 336 -3.44 -29.64 -8.85
C GLN A 336 -3.79 -29.28 -7.40
N LYS A 337 -4.12 -30.31 -6.61
CA LYS A 337 -4.06 -30.29 -5.14
C LYS A 337 -2.76 -30.95 -4.68
N SER A 338 -1.63 -30.36 -5.07
CA SER A 338 -0.34 -30.65 -4.46
C SER A 338 0.48 -29.37 -4.56
N ILE A 339 1.12 -28.95 -3.47
CA ILE A 339 1.92 -27.73 -3.33
C ILE A 339 1.12 -26.46 -2.99
N ARG A 340 0.36 -26.48 -1.88
CA ARG A 340 0.20 -25.25 -1.06
C ARG A 340 -0.02 -25.52 0.44
N SER A 341 0.51 -26.62 0.95
CA SER A 341 0.45 -27.00 2.37
C SER A 341 1.83 -26.91 3.04
N THR A 342 2.48 -25.75 3.05
CA THR A 342 3.59 -25.50 3.99
C THR A 342 3.87 -24.00 4.17
N LYS A 343 3.05 -23.32 5.00
CA LYS A 343 3.42 -22.14 5.83
C LYS A 343 2.15 -21.43 6.34
N ARG A 344 1.44 -22.06 7.26
CA ARG A 344 0.59 -21.39 8.26
C ARG A 344 0.52 -22.31 9.46
N GLU A 345 1.54 -22.27 10.29
CA GLU A 345 1.44 -22.71 11.67
C GLU A 345 2.12 -21.69 12.57
N ILE A 346 1.54 -21.55 13.77
CA ILE A 346 1.88 -20.68 14.91
C ILE A 346 1.27 -19.27 14.74
N LEU A 347 0.23 -18.82 15.44
CA LEU A 347 -0.25 -19.12 16.79
C LEU A 347 -1.69 -18.58 16.99
N SER A 348 -2.68 -19.44 17.25
CA SER A 348 -3.88 -19.05 18.03
C SER A 348 -4.52 -20.30 18.62
N SER A 349 -3.97 -20.75 19.74
CA SER A 349 -4.53 -21.80 20.56
C SER A 349 -5.57 -21.23 21.52
N SER A 350 -6.84 -21.51 21.27
CA SER A 350 -7.85 -21.67 22.31
C SER A 350 -8.90 -22.68 21.82
N ILE A 351 -8.81 -23.88 22.39
CA ILE A 351 -9.69 -25.01 22.14
C ILE A 351 -11.02 -24.76 22.86
N SER A 352 -12.13 -25.02 22.19
CA SER A 352 -13.39 -25.38 22.86
C SER A 352 -14.08 -26.46 22.04
N LEU A 353 -14.14 -27.67 22.63
CA LEU A 353 -14.84 -28.84 22.11
C LEU A 353 -16.30 -28.79 22.56
N SER A 354 -17.26 -28.75 21.63
CA SER A 354 -18.53 -29.50 21.75
C SER A 354 -19.42 -29.48 20.49
N SER A 355 -19.97 -30.66 20.21
CA SER A 355 -21.19 -31.01 19.45
C SER A 355 -21.35 -30.75 17.94
N MET A 356 -21.40 -31.89 17.23
CA MET A 356 -22.44 -32.33 16.28
C MET A 356 -22.31 -31.96 14.79
N ALA A 357 -22.19 -33.01 13.99
CA ALA A 357 -21.89 -33.08 12.56
C ALA A 357 -23.04 -32.65 11.61
N SER A 358 -23.84 -31.64 11.98
CA SER A 358 -24.91 -31.11 11.12
C SER A 358 -24.81 -29.61 10.80
N SER A 359 -23.87 -28.86 11.39
CA SER A 359 -23.70 -27.41 11.10
C SER A 359 -22.69 -27.10 9.97
N LYS A 360 -21.96 -28.11 9.49
CA LYS A 360 -20.85 -27.94 8.54
C LYS A 360 -21.29 -27.54 7.13
N TYR A 361 -22.54 -27.83 6.76
CA TYR A 361 -23.07 -27.52 5.44
C TYR A 361 -23.62 -26.08 5.37
N ASP A 362 -24.31 -25.63 6.43
CA ASP A 362 -24.77 -24.24 6.54
C ASP A 362 -23.63 -23.25 6.80
N SER A 363 -22.58 -23.64 7.53
CA SER A 363 -21.38 -22.81 7.68
C SER A 363 -20.64 -22.63 6.36
N PHE A 364 -20.55 -23.69 5.55
CA PHE A 364 -19.86 -23.66 4.26
C PHE A 364 -20.58 -22.80 3.22
N VAL A 365 -21.92 -22.91 3.12
CA VAL A 365 -22.73 -22.05 2.24
C VAL A 365 -22.70 -20.59 2.68
N SER A 366 -22.61 -20.34 3.99
CA SER A 366 -22.47 -18.98 4.53
C SER A 366 -21.09 -18.39 4.24
N GLU A 367 -20.02 -19.18 4.39
CA GLU A 367 -18.63 -18.78 4.07
C GLU A 367 -18.42 -18.53 2.57
N GLU A 368 -19.02 -19.34 1.68
CA GLU A 368 -18.93 -19.12 0.22
C GLU A 368 -19.65 -17.84 -0.21
N LYS A 369 -20.85 -17.57 0.32
CA LYS A 369 -21.59 -16.33 0.05
C LYS A 369 -20.90 -15.09 0.63
N GLU A 370 -20.27 -15.20 1.79
CA GLU A 370 -19.48 -14.12 2.38
C GLU A 370 -18.22 -13.85 1.55
N SER A 371 -17.58 -14.90 1.03
CA SER A 371 -16.44 -14.78 0.10
C SER A 371 -16.83 -14.11 -1.21
N GLU A 372 -17.99 -14.44 -1.79
CA GLU A 372 -18.47 -13.79 -3.01
C GLU A 372 -18.79 -12.31 -2.80
N ARG A 373 -19.47 -11.96 -1.70
CA ARG A 373 -19.76 -10.55 -1.35
C ARG A 373 -18.51 -9.71 -1.15
N GLU A 374 -17.48 -10.28 -0.51
CA GLU A 374 -16.21 -9.56 -0.31
C GLU A 374 -15.47 -9.33 -1.64
N LYS A 375 -15.56 -10.27 -2.58
CA LYS A 375 -15.00 -10.11 -3.94
C LYS A 375 -15.72 -9.00 -4.71
N GLU A 376 -17.05 -8.98 -4.69
CA GLU A 376 -17.86 -7.92 -5.29
C GLU A 376 -17.52 -6.56 -4.68
N ARG A 377 -17.47 -6.47 -3.34
CA ARG A 377 -17.06 -5.26 -2.62
C ARG A 377 -15.68 -4.78 -3.04
N ARG A 378 -14.70 -5.69 -3.17
CA ARG A 378 -13.34 -5.38 -3.59
C ARG A 378 -13.29 -4.77 -4.99
N VAL A 379 -13.96 -5.40 -5.95
CA VAL A 379 -14.02 -4.92 -7.34
C VAL A 379 -14.74 -3.57 -7.41
N ASP A 380 -15.83 -3.38 -6.68
CA ASP A 380 -16.57 -2.11 -6.63
C ASP A 380 -15.75 -0.98 -6.03
N GLU A 381 -15.08 -1.22 -4.89
CA GLU A 381 -14.23 -0.21 -4.25
C GLU A 381 -13.03 0.15 -5.12
N LEU A 382 -12.38 -0.85 -5.72
CA LEU A 382 -11.30 -0.65 -6.68
C LEU A 382 -11.76 0.21 -7.86
N SER A 383 -12.89 -0.17 -8.49
CA SER A 383 -13.44 0.53 -9.65
C SER A 383 -13.74 1.99 -9.34
N LYS A 384 -14.40 2.26 -8.21
CA LYS A 384 -14.72 3.63 -7.75
C LYS A 384 -13.46 4.47 -7.51
N ASN A 385 -12.47 3.93 -6.80
CA ASN A 385 -11.26 4.70 -6.46
C ASN A 385 -10.33 4.85 -7.67
N PHE A 386 -10.29 3.88 -8.57
CA PHE A 386 -9.54 3.98 -9.82
C PHE A 386 -10.17 5.04 -10.73
N ASN A 387 -11.49 5.05 -10.91
CA ASN A 387 -12.16 6.10 -11.67
C ASN A 387 -11.93 7.50 -11.10
N LEU A 388 -11.90 7.64 -9.77
CA LEU A 388 -11.59 8.92 -9.14
C LEU A 388 -10.14 9.37 -9.43
N LEU A 389 -9.17 8.44 -9.40
CA LEU A 389 -7.80 8.71 -9.82
C LEU A 389 -7.75 9.18 -11.27
N LEU A 390 -8.45 8.50 -12.18
CA LEU A 390 -8.48 8.89 -13.60
C LEU A 390 -9.18 10.22 -13.85
N SER A 391 -10.24 10.55 -13.10
CA SER A 391 -10.92 11.83 -13.23
C SER A 391 -10.06 13.03 -12.82
N SER A 392 -8.99 12.79 -12.06
CA SER A 392 -7.99 13.83 -11.75
C SER A 392 -6.96 14.04 -12.88
N ARG A 393 -7.03 13.24 -13.94
CA ARG A 393 -6.13 13.26 -15.10
C ARG A 393 -6.87 13.64 -16.38
N GLU A 394 -6.10 13.85 -17.44
CA GLU A 394 -6.66 14.02 -18.78
C GLU A 394 -7.44 12.76 -19.19
N PRO A 395 -8.61 12.90 -19.84
CA PRO A 395 -9.43 11.75 -20.26
C PRO A 395 -8.71 10.75 -21.16
N THR A 396 -7.66 11.18 -21.86
CA THR A 396 -6.84 10.36 -22.75
C THR A 396 -5.74 9.57 -22.03
N PHE A 397 -5.38 9.92 -20.80
CA PHE A 397 -4.20 9.43 -20.09
C PHE A 397 -4.05 7.90 -20.12
N VAL A 398 -5.10 7.15 -19.75
CA VAL A 398 -5.03 5.68 -19.70
C VAL A 398 -4.95 5.07 -21.09
N TRP A 399 -5.64 5.67 -22.07
CA TRP A 399 -5.68 5.15 -23.44
C TRP A 399 -4.36 5.41 -24.17
N GLU A 400 -3.75 6.57 -23.94
CA GLU A 400 -2.40 6.88 -24.42
C GLU A 400 -1.37 5.96 -23.76
N PHE A 401 -1.44 5.77 -22.44
CA PHE A 401 -0.59 4.82 -21.73
C PHE A 401 -0.71 3.39 -22.30
N LEU A 402 -1.93 2.89 -22.51
CA LEU A 402 -2.14 1.56 -23.07
C LEU A 402 -1.64 1.47 -24.53
N ALA A 403 -1.72 2.55 -25.31
CA ALA A 403 -1.23 2.60 -26.69
C ALA A 403 0.30 2.58 -26.73
N GLU A 404 0.95 3.41 -25.92
CA GLU A 404 2.40 3.43 -25.80
C GLU A 404 2.94 2.10 -25.27
N TRP A 405 2.22 1.46 -24.33
CA TRP A 405 2.64 0.16 -23.81
C TRP A 405 2.61 -0.93 -24.87
N ILE A 406 1.55 -1.02 -25.71
CA ILE A 406 1.54 -2.02 -26.79
C ILE A 406 2.61 -1.71 -27.84
N GLU A 407 2.81 -0.45 -28.23
CA GLU A 407 3.86 -0.05 -29.17
C GLU A 407 5.25 -0.48 -28.67
N ARG A 408 5.56 -0.25 -27.39
CA ARG A 408 6.81 -0.72 -26.77
C ARG A 408 6.95 -2.24 -26.73
N ILE A 409 5.87 -2.96 -26.42
CA ILE A 409 5.87 -4.43 -26.44
C ILE A 409 6.23 -4.94 -27.84
N VAL A 410 5.70 -4.30 -28.89
CA VAL A 410 5.97 -4.66 -30.30
C VAL A 410 7.42 -4.40 -30.70
N ASP A 411 7.99 -3.31 -30.22
CA ASP A 411 9.34 -2.89 -30.57
C ASP A 411 10.43 -3.69 -29.84
N GLU A 412 10.24 -3.92 -28.53
CA GLU A 412 11.30 -4.41 -27.63
C GLU A 412 11.30 -5.95 -27.47
N GLU A 413 10.15 -6.63 -27.58
CA GLU A 413 9.99 -8.03 -27.17
C GLU A 413 9.79 -9.02 -28.33
N ASN A 414 10.17 -10.30 -28.14
CA ASN A 414 9.96 -11.35 -29.13
C ASN A 414 9.53 -12.68 -28.49
N GLY A 415 8.75 -13.50 -29.22
CA GLY A 415 8.45 -14.89 -28.84
C GLY A 415 7.57 -15.04 -27.58
N THR A 416 8.08 -15.74 -26.57
CA THR A 416 7.32 -16.05 -25.34
C THR A 416 7.16 -14.85 -24.41
N GLU A 417 8.17 -13.98 -24.29
CA GLU A 417 8.10 -12.76 -23.49
C GLU A 417 7.01 -11.83 -24.01
N LEU A 418 7.00 -11.62 -25.34
CA LEU A 418 5.95 -10.91 -26.07
C LEU A 418 4.55 -11.44 -25.74
N THR A 419 4.39 -12.77 -25.67
CA THR A 419 3.09 -13.38 -25.37
C THR A 419 2.63 -13.08 -23.93
N VAL A 420 3.54 -13.09 -22.96
CA VAL A 420 3.23 -12.79 -21.55
C VAL A 420 2.85 -11.31 -21.40
N SER A 421 3.63 -10.40 -21.96
CA SER A 421 3.36 -8.96 -21.88
C SER A 421 2.09 -8.56 -22.61
N LEU A 422 1.80 -9.15 -23.78
CA LEU A 422 0.52 -8.95 -24.47
C LEU A 422 -0.67 -9.45 -23.64
N THR A 423 -0.50 -10.54 -22.89
CA THR A 423 -1.56 -11.05 -22.01
C THR A 423 -1.81 -10.09 -20.85
N GLN A 424 -0.75 -9.60 -20.21
CA GLN A 424 -0.86 -8.58 -19.15
C GLN A 424 -1.51 -7.29 -19.66
N TRP A 425 -1.10 -6.83 -20.84
CA TRP A 425 -1.70 -5.66 -21.50
C TRP A 425 -3.18 -5.90 -21.83
N HIS A 426 -3.54 -7.08 -22.37
CA HIS A 426 -4.94 -7.41 -22.66
C HIS A 426 -5.82 -7.43 -21.41
N MET A 427 -5.31 -7.98 -20.30
CA MET A 427 -6.00 -7.96 -19.01
C MET A 427 -6.19 -6.52 -18.51
N ALA A 428 -5.16 -5.68 -18.60
CA ALA A 428 -5.24 -4.26 -18.26
C ALA A 428 -6.26 -3.52 -19.14
N LEU A 429 -6.27 -3.78 -20.44
CA LEU A 429 -7.25 -3.23 -21.38
C LEU A 429 -8.68 -3.64 -21.01
N ARG A 430 -8.92 -4.92 -20.70
CA ARG A 430 -10.23 -5.42 -20.27
C ARG A 430 -10.72 -4.72 -19.01
N PHE A 431 -9.85 -4.58 -18.02
CA PHE A 431 -10.14 -3.83 -16.79
C PHE A 431 -10.47 -2.36 -17.09
N CYS A 432 -9.66 -1.68 -17.91
CA CYS A 432 -9.91 -0.26 -18.23
C CYS A 432 -11.23 -0.08 -18.99
N LEU A 433 -11.53 -0.96 -19.95
CA LEU A 433 -12.81 -0.93 -20.69
C LEU A 433 -14.04 -1.30 -19.85
N SER A 434 -13.88 -1.99 -18.72
CA SER A 434 -14.99 -2.30 -17.83
C SER A 434 -15.22 -1.20 -16.78
N VAL A 435 -14.14 -0.59 -16.28
CA VAL A 435 -14.20 0.38 -15.18
C VAL A 435 -14.35 1.82 -15.65
N CYS A 436 -13.66 2.23 -16.71
CA CYS A 436 -13.62 3.63 -17.14
C CYS A 436 -14.96 4.08 -17.75
N PRO A 437 -15.43 5.31 -17.51
CA PRO A 437 -16.60 5.86 -18.17
C PRO A 437 -16.36 5.97 -19.68
N LEU A 438 -17.13 5.23 -20.47
CA LEU A 438 -16.91 5.11 -21.91
C LEU A 438 -17.69 6.13 -22.76
N GLU A 439 -18.54 6.96 -22.15
CA GLU A 439 -19.47 7.85 -22.89
C GLU A 439 -18.73 8.84 -23.79
N THR A 440 -17.71 9.53 -23.27
CA THR A 440 -16.85 10.45 -24.03
C THR A 440 -15.75 9.71 -24.79
N ALA A 441 -15.19 8.64 -24.21
CA ALA A 441 -14.11 7.88 -24.81
C ALA A 441 -14.52 7.13 -26.10
N ARG A 442 -15.79 6.71 -26.22
CA ARG A 442 -16.31 5.95 -27.38
C ARG A 442 -16.26 6.69 -28.70
N VAL A 443 -16.44 8.01 -28.67
CA VAL A 443 -16.62 8.80 -29.89
C VAL A 443 -15.29 9.32 -30.42
N GLU A 444 -14.39 9.76 -29.54
CA GLU A 444 -13.16 10.47 -29.94
C GLU A 444 -11.88 9.66 -29.68
N ILE A 445 -11.81 8.91 -28.58
CA ILE A 445 -10.55 8.33 -28.08
C ILE A 445 -10.36 6.89 -28.53
N LEU A 446 -11.38 6.05 -28.34
CA LEU A 446 -11.35 4.61 -28.65
C LEU A 446 -11.12 4.29 -30.13
N PRO A 447 -11.69 5.05 -31.10
CA PRO A 447 -11.41 4.80 -32.51
C PRO A 447 -9.94 5.04 -32.88
N ASN A 448 -9.32 6.09 -32.34
CA ASN A 448 -7.88 6.37 -32.53
C ASN A 448 -7.01 5.32 -31.83
N PHE A 449 -7.39 4.91 -30.63
CA PHE A 449 -6.73 3.82 -29.90
C PHE A 449 -6.76 2.50 -30.69
N LEU A 450 -7.92 2.15 -31.27
CA LEU A 450 -8.04 0.95 -32.09
C LEU A 450 -7.18 1.03 -33.36
N HIS A 451 -7.10 2.20 -33.98
CA HIS A 451 -6.20 2.40 -35.12
C HIS A 451 -4.74 2.13 -34.75
N ARG A 452 -4.28 2.60 -33.58
CA ARG A 452 -2.92 2.31 -33.08
C ARG A 452 -2.71 0.81 -32.82
N ILE A 453 -3.70 0.11 -32.25
CA ILE A 453 -3.64 -1.36 -32.09
C ILE A 453 -3.48 -2.06 -33.45
N LEU A 454 -4.21 -1.61 -34.49
CA LEU A 454 -4.11 -2.17 -35.83
C LEU A 454 -2.74 -1.88 -36.47
N GLN A 455 -2.18 -0.69 -36.27
CA GLN A 455 -0.82 -0.37 -36.73
C GLN A 455 0.22 -1.27 -36.08
N CYS A 456 0.12 -1.50 -34.78
CA CYS A 456 0.99 -2.45 -34.08
C CYS A 456 0.85 -3.87 -34.66
N ALA A 457 -0.37 -4.31 -34.99
CA ALA A 457 -0.61 -5.61 -35.61
C ALA A 457 0.07 -5.75 -36.98
N ASP A 458 0.06 -4.68 -37.79
CA ASP A 458 0.72 -4.62 -39.09
C ASP A 458 2.26 -4.60 -38.95
N GLU A 459 2.78 -3.83 -38.00
CA GLU A 459 4.22 -3.69 -37.72
C GLU A 459 4.84 -4.97 -37.12
N LEU A 460 4.06 -5.74 -36.35
CA LEU A 460 4.45 -7.03 -35.76
C LEU A 460 4.79 -8.11 -36.80
N LYS A 461 4.50 -7.88 -38.10
CA LYS A 461 4.80 -8.78 -39.22
C LYS A 461 4.31 -10.23 -39.02
N PHE A 462 3.37 -10.55 -38.10
CA PHE A 462 2.89 -11.91 -37.75
C PHE A 462 3.96 -13.01 -37.54
N ALA A 463 5.25 -12.72 -37.69
CA ALA A 463 6.36 -13.66 -37.75
C ALA A 463 7.18 -13.64 -36.46
N LYS A 464 6.99 -12.62 -35.62
CA LYS A 464 7.57 -12.49 -34.27
C LYS A 464 6.66 -13.09 -33.18
N MET A 465 5.38 -13.28 -33.46
CA MET A 465 4.37 -13.73 -32.49
C MET A 465 4.13 -15.24 -32.58
N ASN A 466 3.92 -15.87 -31.42
CA ASN A 466 3.36 -17.21 -31.35
C ASN A 466 1.83 -17.16 -31.53
N ASP A 467 1.22 -18.30 -31.85
CA ASP A 467 -0.24 -18.43 -32.04
C ASP A 467 -1.06 -17.84 -30.89
N GLU A 468 -0.56 -17.94 -29.65
CA GLU A 468 -1.24 -17.42 -28.47
C GLU A 468 -1.20 -15.89 -28.40
N GLY A 469 -0.07 -15.26 -28.76
CA GLY A 469 0.04 -13.81 -28.84
C GLY A 469 -0.88 -13.22 -29.90
N ILE A 470 -1.03 -13.91 -31.05
CA ILE A 470 -1.98 -13.51 -32.09
C ILE A 470 -3.41 -13.58 -31.55
N LYS A 471 -3.81 -14.67 -30.88
CA LYS A 471 -5.15 -14.78 -30.26
C LYS A 471 -5.42 -13.67 -29.25
N THR A 472 -4.45 -13.35 -28.39
CA THR A 472 -4.59 -12.28 -27.38
C THR A 472 -4.82 -10.93 -28.03
N LEU A 473 -4.08 -10.61 -29.10
CA LEU A 473 -4.27 -9.36 -29.86
C LEU A 473 -5.64 -9.30 -30.54
N LEU A 474 -6.08 -10.41 -31.14
CA LEU A 474 -7.42 -10.54 -31.71
C LEU A 474 -8.51 -10.36 -30.65
N ALA A 475 -8.34 -10.97 -29.48
CA ALA A 475 -9.28 -10.84 -28.36
C ALA A 475 -9.33 -9.41 -27.83
N ALA A 476 -8.20 -8.71 -27.76
CA ALA A 476 -8.15 -7.31 -27.39
C ALA A 476 -8.89 -6.40 -28.39
N PHE A 477 -8.70 -6.65 -29.69
CA PHE A 477 -9.41 -5.96 -30.75
C PHE A 477 -10.93 -6.18 -30.64
N ASP A 478 -11.35 -7.44 -30.51
CA ASP A 478 -12.77 -7.81 -30.38
C ASP A 478 -13.42 -7.23 -29.11
N THR A 479 -12.70 -7.25 -27.99
CA THR A 479 -13.16 -6.66 -26.72
C THR A 479 -13.37 -5.16 -26.86
N THR A 480 -12.41 -4.46 -27.46
CA THR A 480 -12.49 -3.00 -27.68
C THR A 480 -13.64 -2.67 -28.63
N LEU A 481 -13.79 -3.43 -29.72
CA LEU A 481 -14.87 -3.26 -30.70
C LEU A 481 -16.25 -3.51 -30.08
N THR A 482 -16.39 -4.56 -29.28
CA THR A 482 -17.64 -4.89 -28.59
C THR A 482 -18.04 -3.79 -27.61
N LYS A 483 -17.08 -3.24 -26.87
CA LYS A 483 -17.31 -2.13 -25.93
C LYS A 483 -17.59 -0.79 -26.62
N MET A 484 -17.06 -0.56 -27.83
CA MET A 484 -17.39 0.59 -28.66
C MET A 484 -18.80 0.53 -29.24
N LYS A 485 -19.25 -0.64 -29.72
CA LYS A 485 -20.59 -0.82 -30.31
C LYS A 485 -21.73 -0.66 -29.30
N GLY A 486 -21.42 -0.72 -28.00
CA GLY A 486 -22.40 -0.61 -26.92
C GLY A 486 -23.25 -1.89 -26.77
N THR A 487 -23.74 -2.13 -25.57
CA THR A 487 -24.80 -3.11 -25.29
C THR A 487 -26.16 -2.56 -25.75
N ASP A 488 -26.31 -2.25 -27.04
CA ASP A 488 -27.62 -1.98 -27.68
C ASP A 488 -28.01 -3.15 -28.60
N CYS A 489 -27.85 -4.36 -28.06
CA CYS A 489 -28.42 -5.59 -28.63
C CYS A 489 -29.30 -6.30 -27.60
N VAL A 490 -30.06 -5.56 -26.79
CA VAL A 490 -31.26 -6.11 -26.16
C VAL A 490 -32.42 -5.81 -27.08
N ARG A 491 -32.99 -6.87 -27.66
CA ARG A 491 -34.22 -6.87 -28.45
C ARG A 491 -35.24 -5.87 -27.89
N ASN A 492 -35.51 -4.81 -28.64
CA ASN A 492 -36.83 -4.20 -28.66
C ASN A 492 -37.33 -4.28 -30.10
N GLU A 493 -38.15 -5.30 -30.35
CA GLU A 493 -39.16 -5.19 -31.40
C GLU A 493 -40.08 -4.02 -31.00
N LYS A 494 -40.25 -3.09 -31.96
CA LYS A 494 -41.16 -1.94 -31.99
C LYS A 494 -40.52 -0.58 -31.70
N ASP A 495 -40.42 0.17 -32.79
CA ASP A 495 -40.75 1.59 -32.95
C ASP A 495 -40.04 2.56 -32.00
N ASP A 496 -39.00 3.25 -32.48
CA ASP A 496 -39.10 4.67 -32.82
C ASP A 496 -37.76 5.25 -33.28
N GLU A 497 -37.86 6.11 -34.31
CA GLU A 497 -36.79 6.87 -34.94
C GLU A 497 -36.17 7.88 -33.96
N ASN A 498 -35.15 7.48 -33.21
CA ASN A 498 -34.09 8.39 -32.74
C ASN A 498 -32.89 7.63 -32.13
N SER A 499 -32.39 6.62 -32.85
CA SER A 499 -31.08 6.06 -32.51
C SER A 499 -30.00 7.06 -32.92
N THR A 500 -29.29 7.62 -31.95
CA THR A 500 -27.99 8.27 -32.17
C THR A 500 -27.03 7.21 -32.72
N VAL A 501 -27.05 7.01 -34.03
CA VAL A 501 -26.10 6.19 -34.76
C VAL A 501 -24.73 6.84 -34.59
N ILE A 502 -23.81 6.16 -33.90
CA ILE A 502 -22.39 6.53 -33.85
C ILE A 502 -21.89 6.56 -35.31
N SER A 503 -21.82 7.75 -35.90
CA SER A 503 -21.41 7.92 -37.30
C SER A 503 -19.89 7.80 -37.41
N PHE A 504 -19.40 6.59 -37.65
CA PHE A 504 -18.01 6.38 -38.08
C PHE A 504 -17.72 7.22 -39.33
N SER A 505 -16.56 7.88 -39.40
CA SER A 505 -16.11 8.54 -40.65
C SER A 505 -15.98 7.49 -41.76
N ASP A 506 -16.21 7.87 -43.02
CA ASP A 506 -16.17 6.93 -44.15
C ASP A 506 -14.75 6.37 -44.42
N GLU A 507 -13.71 6.99 -43.84
CA GLU A 507 -12.36 6.44 -43.76
C GLU A 507 -12.23 5.36 -42.69
N MET A 508 -12.80 5.58 -41.49
CA MET A 508 -12.87 4.54 -40.46
C MET A 508 -13.65 3.33 -40.96
N LYS A 509 -14.82 3.51 -41.59
CA LYS A 509 -15.57 2.38 -42.17
C LYS A 509 -14.77 1.62 -43.23
N ARG A 510 -13.90 2.30 -43.99
CA ARG A 510 -13.03 1.67 -45.01
C ARG A 510 -11.86 0.92 -44.37
N ALA A 511 -11.15 1.53 -43.43
CA ALA A 511 -10.06 0.89 -42.69
C ALA A 511 -10.58 -0.31 -41.87
N PHE A 512 -11.71 -0.15 -41.18
CA PHE A 512 -12.39 -1.23 -40.48
C PHE A 512 -12.81 -2.34 -41.43
N ASN A 513 -13.47 -2.06 -42.56
CA ASN A 513 -13.89 -3.14 -43.46
C ASN A 513 -12.70 -3.88 -44.08
N VAL A 514 -11.59 -3.20 -44.40
CA VAL A 514 -10.40 -3.85 -44.96
C VAL A 514 -9.68 -4.67 -43.89
N HIS A 515 -9.44 -4.13 -42.70
CA HIS A 515 -8.79 -4.86 -41.61
C HIS A 515 -9.67 -5.97 -41.03
N LEU A 516 -10.97 -5.75 -40.84
CA LEU A 516 -11.92 -6.77 -40.39
C LEU A 516 -12.08 -7.88 -41.43
N PHE A 517 -11.97 -7.57 -42.73
CA PHE A 517 -11.95 -8.58 -43.79
C PHE A 517 -10.64 -9.38 -43.78
N ILE A 518 -9.48 -8.74 -43.56
CA ILE A 518 -8.18 -9.41 -43.39
C ILE A 518 -8.20 -10.32 -42.14
N LEU A 519 -8.70 -9.81 -41.02
CA LEU A 519 -8.84 -10.54 -39.75
C LEU A 519 -9.86 -11.68 -39.85
N ALA A 520 -11.00 -11.47 -40.51
CA ALA A 520 -12.01 -12.50 -40.74
C ALA A 520 -11.54 -13.57 -41.75
N CYS A 521 -10.77 -13.20 -42.77
CA CYS A 521 -10.11 -14.16 -43.67
C CYS A 521 -9.05 -14.97 -42.91
N CYS A 522 -8.31 -14.37 -41.98
CA CYS A 522 -7.47 -15.13 -41.05
C CYS A 522 -8.35 -16.08 -40.20
N CYS A 523 -9.39 -15.62 -39.49
CA CYS A 523 -10.21 -16.49 -38.63
C CYS A 523 -10.94 -17.65 -39.37
N SER A 524 -11.47 -17.40 -40.58
CA SER A 524 -12.20 -18.40 -41.36
C SER A 524 -11.30 -19.43 -42.04
N VAL A 525 -10.09 -19.03 -42.47
CA VAL A 525 -9.09 -19.97 -42.98
C VAL A 525 -8.45 -20.77 -41.82
N PHE A 526 -8.25 -20.15 -40.66
CA PHE A 526 -7.66 -20.79 -39.48
C PHE A 526 -8.55 -21.89 -38.86
N SER A 527 -9.88 -21.74 -38.84
CA SER A 527 -10.77 -22.77 -38.28
C SER A 527 -10.91 -24.01 -39.18
N VAL A 528 -10.92 -23.80 -40.50
CA VAL A 528 -11.06 -24.88 -41.50
C VAL A 528 -9.75 -25.65 -41.68
N TRP A 529 -8.60 -24.98 -41.67
CA TRP A 529 -7.30 -25.63 -41.91
C TRP A 529 -6.72 -26.35 -40.69
N ARG A 530 -7.11 -25.96 -39.46
CA ARG A 530 -6.78 -26.69 -38.22
C ARG A 530 -7.40 -28.08 -38.17
N SER A 531 -8.55 -28.28 -38.81
CA SER A 531 -9.17 -29.61 -38.90
C SER A 531 -8.49 -30.53 -39.92
N ALA A 532 -7.57 -30.00 -40.75
CA ALA A 532 -6.93 -30.71 -41.86
C ALA A 532 -5.43 -31.01 -41.67
N GLY A 533 -4.80 -30.53 -40.59
CA GLY A 533 -3.43 -30.91 -40.21
C GLY A 533 -2.33 -30.57 -41.24
N LEU A 534 -2.56 -29.58 -42.11
CA LEU A 534 -1.67 -29.23 -43.22
C LEU A 534 -1.02 -27.84 -43.02
N MET A 535 0.28 -27.87 -42.71
CA MET A 535 1.31 -26.84 -42.89
C MET A 535 1.51 -25.70 -41.86
N ASP A 536 2.80 -25.29 -41.83
CA ASP A 536 3.49 -24.32 -40.97
C ASP A 536 3.02 -22.87 -41.21
N LEU A 537 2.39 -22.29 -40.17
CA LEU A 537 1.74 -20.96 -40.13
C LEU A 537 2.60 -19.82 -40.68
N ARG A 538 3.93 -19.96 -40.57
CA ARG A 538 4.91 -18.96 -41.00
C ARG A 538 4.94 -18.73 -42.51
N ASN A 539 4.67 -19.77 -43.32
CA ASN A 539 4.76 -19.68 -44.78
C ASN A 539 3.49 -19.09 -45.43
N PHE A 540 2.33 -19.22 -44.79
CA PHE A 540 1.07 -18.68 -45.30
C PHE A 540 1.02 -17.14 -45.19
N ALA A 541 1.45 -16.58 -44.05
CA ALA A 541 1.57 -15.13 -43.86
C ALA A 541 2.58 -14.48 -44.83
N ILE A 542 3.63 -15.21 -45.22
CA ILE A 542 4.64 -14.75 -46.19
C ILE A 542 4.09 -14.78 -47.63
N SER A 543 3.21 -15.73 -47.96
CA SER A 543 2.65 -15.93 -49.31
C SER A 543 1.60 -14.89 -49.72
N MET A 544 0.84 -14.33 -48.77
CA MET A 544 -0.17 -13.29 -49.08
C MET A 544 0.42 -11.89 -49.37
N LYS A 545 1.71 -11.66 -49.10
CA LYS A 545 2.38 -10.37 -49.31
C LYS A 545 2.14 -9.73 -50.69
N PRO A 546 2.27 -10.42 -51.84
CA PRO A 546 2.18 -9.74 -53.14
C PRO A 546 0.76 -9.33 -53.54
N ALA A 547 -0.27 -9.98 -52.99
CA ALA A 547 -1.67 -9.67 -53.31
C ALA A 547 -2.21 -8.47 -52.52
N LEU A 548 -1.64 -8.20 -51.34
CA LEU A 548 -2.04 -7.11 -50.44
C LEU A 548 -1.53 -5.72 -50.87
N PHE A 549 -0.45 -5.66 -51.67
CA PHE A 549 0.18 -4.38 -52.09
C PHE A 549 -0.16 -3.92 -53.51
N SER A 550 -0.93 -4.68 -54.29
CA SER A 550 -1.43 -4.19 -55.58
C SER A 550 -2.84 -3.64 -55.36
N GLY A 551 -3.03 -2.32 -55.48
CA GLY A 551 -4.32 -1.63 -55.29
C GLY A 551 -5.41 -1.97 -56.32
N ASN A 552 -5.45 -3.19 -56.86
CA ASN A 552 -6.45 -3.67 -57.80
C ASN A 552 -7.49 -4.55 -57.08
N ASN A 553 -8.63 -3.92 -56.78
CA ASN A 553 -9.81 -4.47 -56.10
C ASN A 553 -10.52 -5.66 -56.80
N THR A 554 -10.03 -6.15 -57.94
CA THR A 554 -10.71 -7.18 -58.72
C THR A 554 -10.23 -8.61 -58.45
N LYS A 555 -9.13 -8.81 -57.72
CA LYS A 555 -8.61 -10.16 -57.41
C LYS A 555 -8.99 -10.72 -56.03
N ILE A 556 -9.56 -9.92 -55.13
CA ILE A 556 -9.94 -10.37 -53.78
C ILE A 556 -11.30 -11.12 -53.79
N ARG A 557 -12.06 -11.03 -54.88
CA ARG A 557 -13.39 -11.65 -55.01
C ARG A 557 -13.41 -13.05 -55.65
N SER A 558 -12.27 -13.57 -56.09
CA SER A 558 -12.07 -14.96 -56.56
C SER A 558 -11.17 -15.69 -55.58
#